data_AF-A0A1G6IXS0-F1
#
_entry.id   AF-A0A1G6IXS0-F1
#
_cell.length_a   1.000
_cell.length_b   1.000
_cell.length_c   1.000
_cell.angle_alpha   90.00
_cell.angle_beta   90.00
_cell.angle_gamma   90.00
#
_symmetry.space_group_name_H-M   'P 1'
#
loop_
_entity.id
_entity.type
_entity.pdbx_description
1 polymer ?
#
loop_
_entity_poly.entity_id
_entity_poly.type
_entity_poly.pdbx_seq_one_letter_code
_entity_poly.pdbx_strand_id
1 'polypeptide(L)'
;MKRYRWLIGVAASIVIIIMGFIIQVEHGPDEDARVIVDFTLKRYSAPDCFDDAGFTNNIGETTYKDAVAKDFKEESVCTSLAFKKTSGPLWFSWFISE
;
A
#
# COMPACT_ATOMS: atom_id res chain seq x y z
N MET A 1 26.54 17.61 36.42
CA MET A 1 25.51 17.71 35.36
C MET A 1 26.07 17.45 33.95
N LYS A 2 27.24 17.99 33.54
CA LYS A 2 27.81 17.75 32.19
C LYS A 2 28.12 16.28 31.85
N ARG A 3 28.54 15.46 32.82
CA ARG A 3 28.94 14.05 32.60
C ARG A 3 27.79 13.12 32.17
N TYR A 4 26.55 13.40 32.59
CA TYR A 4 25.39 12.55 32.26
C TYR A 4 24.68 12.94 30.96
N ARG A 5 25.01 14.11 30.37
CA ARG A 5 24.37 14.59 29.13
C ARG A 5 24.59 13.64 27.95
N TRP A 6 25.77 13.02 27.88
CA TRP A 6 26.06 12.04 26.84
C TRP A 6 25.25 10.75 27.02
N LEU A 7 25.10 10.27 28.26
CA LEU A 7 24.27 9.10 28.57
C LEU A 7 22.80 9.33 28.21
N ILE A 8 22.27 10.52 28.47
CA ILE A 8 20.90 10.89 28.07
C ILE A 8 20.77 10.89 26.53
N GLY A 9 21.76 11.42 25.81
CA GLY A 9 21.77 11.41 24.34
C GLY A 9 21.82 9.99 23.76
N VAL A 10 22.64 9.11 24.34
CA VAL A 10 22.74 7.70 23.93
C VAL A 10 21.42 6.98 24.22
N ALA A 11 20.85 7.15 25.42
CA ALA A 11 19.57 6.56 25.77
C ALA A 11 18.44 7.03 24.83
N ALA A 12 18.37 8.32 24.53
CA ALA A 12 17.38 8.87 23.59
C ALA A 12 17.56 8.29 22.18
N SER A 13 18.79 8.13 21.71
CA SER A 13 19.09 7.55 20.40
C SER A 13 18.65 6.09 20.32
N ILE A 14 18.90 5.30 21.36
CA ILE A 14 18.45 3.90 21.43
C ILE A 14 16.92 3.83 21.38
N VAL A 15 16.22 4.70 22.12
CA VAL A 15 14.76 4.75 22.11
C VAL A 15 14.21 5.02 20.71
N ILE A 16 14.79 5.97 19.97
CA ILE A 16 14.36 6.28 18.59
C ILE A 16 14.56 5.07 17.67
N ILE A 17 15.71 4.39 17.78
CA ILE A 17 16.00 3.19 16.98
C ILE A 17 14.96 2.11 17.26
N ILE A 18 14.66 1.84 18.53
CA ILE A 18 13.65 0.85 18.93
C ILE A 18 12.26 1.24 18.40
N MET A 19 11.87 2.51 18.50
CA MET A 19 10.57 2.97 17.99
C MET A 19 10.38 2.69 16.50
N GLY A 20 11.41 2.87 15.66
CA GLY A 20 11.28 2.59 14.23
C GLY A 20 11.09 1.11 13.88
N PHE A 21 11.39 0.17 14.80
CA PHE A 21 11.03 -1.24 14.64
C PHE A 21 9.61 -1.58 15.12
N ILE A 22 9.03 -0.73 15.98
CA ILE A 22 7.68 -0.91 16.52
C ILE A 22 6.62 -0.29 15.61
N ILE A 23 6.93 0.87 15.01
CA ILE A 23 6.01 1.55 14.09
C ILE A 23 5.91 0.73 12.80
N GLN A 24 4.74 0.13 12.58
CA GLN A 24 4.41 -0.57 11.34
C GLN A 24 3.84 0.42 10.33
N VAL A 25 4.32 0.34 9.09
CA VAL A 25 3.86 1.14 7.96
C VAL A 25 3.32 0.18 6.90
N GLU A 26 2.22 0.55 6.26
CA GLU A 26 1.67 -0.17 5.12
C GLU A 26 2.48 0.16 3.86
N HIS A 27 2.83 -0.87 3.10
CA HIS A 27 3.47 -0.78 1.79
C HIS A 27 2.59 -1.50 0.78
N GLY A 28 2.54 -1.01 -0.45
CA GLY A 28 1.66 -1.58 -1.44
C GLY A 28 1.59 -0.73 -2.70
N PRO A 29 0.64 -1.03 -3.59
CA PRO A 29 0.43 -0.28 -4.83
C PRO A 29 0.23 1.21 -4.56
N ASP A 30 0.74 2.04 -5.46
CA ASP A 30 0.52 3.49 -5.43
C ASP A 30 -0.98 3.80 -5.41
N GLU A 31 -1.39 4.78 -4.62
CA GLU A 31 -2.78 5.24 -4.57
C GLU A 31 -3.25 5.74 -5.94
N ASP A 32 -2.34 6.34 -6.70
CA ASP A 32 -2.56 6.87 -8.04
C ASP A 32 -2.33 5.83 -9.14
N ALA A 33 -2.08 4.56 -8.78
CA ALA A 33 -1.94 3.48 -9.75
C ALA A 33 -3.20 3.35 -10.62
N ARG A 34 -3.01 3.23 -11.94
CA ARG A 34 -4.10 3.05 -12.90
C ARG A 34 -4.80 1.73 -12.67
N VAL A 35 -6.13 1.76 -12.59
CA VAL A 35 -6.99 0.56 -12.60
C VAL A 35 -8.08 0.70 -13.66
N ILE A 36 -8.55 -0.45 -14.16
CA ILE A 36 -9.67 -0.51 -15.09
C ILE A 36 -10.89 -0.93 -14.27
N VAL A 37 -12.01 -0.25 -14.45
CA VAL A 37 -13.25 -0.49 -13.69
C VAL A 37 -14.38 -0.89 -14.61
N ASP A 38 -15.27 -1.74 -14.12
CA ASP A 38 -16.58 -2.03 -14.70
C ASP A 38 -17.67 -1.43 -13.82
N PHE A 39 -18.45 -0.50 -14.38
CA PHE A 39 -19.51 0.21 -13.66
C PHE A 39 -20.77 -0.64 -13.45
N THR A 40 -21.00 -1.66 -14.26
CA THR A 40 -22.12 -2.61 -14.14
C THR A 40 -21.89 -3.58 -12.99
N LEU A 41 -20.70 -4.19 -12.95
CA LEU A 41 -20.34 -5.19 -11.94
C LEU A 41 -19.82 -4.56 -10.64
N LYS A 42 -19.47 -3.26 -10.68
CA LYS A 42 -18.77 -2.55 -9.61
C LYS A 42 -17.50 -3.27 -9.20
N ARG A 43 -16.68 -3.61 -10.20
CA ARG A 43 -15.40 -4.29 -10.01
C ARG A 43 -14.25 -3.50 -10.63
N TYR A 44 -13.07 -3.59 -10.05
CA TYR A 44 -11.84 -3.07 -10.62
C TYR A 44 -10.87 -4.21 -10.91
N SER A 45 -10.03 -4.03 -11.94
CA SER A 45 -8.98 -4.95 -12.35
C SER A 45 -7.66 -4.21 -12.47
N ALA A 46 -6.58 -4.90 -12.12
CA ALA A 46 -5.24 -4.43 -12.46
C ALA A 46 -5.09 -4.42 -14.00
N PRO A 47 -4.32 -3.48 -14.58
CA PRO A 47 -4.10 -3.46 -16.02
C PRO A 47 -3.61 -4.80 -16.58
N ASP A 48 -2.72 -5.47 -15.86
CA ASP A 48 -2.15 -6.77 -16.27
C ASP A 48 -3.14 -7.94 -16.12
N CYS A 49 -4.24 -7.76 -15.38
CA CYS A 49 -5.27 -8.76 -15.15
C CYS A 49 -6.53 -8.52 -16.00
N PHE A 50 -6.53 -7.53 -16.91
CA PHE A 50 -7.72 -7.13 -17.65
C PHE A 50 -8.18 -8.15 -18.68
N ASP A 51 -7.25 -8.82 -19.36
CA ASP A 51 -7.60 -9.76 -20.44
C ASP A 51 -8.37 -10.99 -19.93
N ASP A 52 -8.16 -11.35 -18.67
CA ASP A 52 -8.88 -12.41 -17.97
C ASP A 52 -10.09 -11.89 -17.18
N ALA A 53 -10.30 -10.56 -17.14
CA ALA A 53 -11.38 -9.95 -16.38
C ALA A 53 -12.72 -10.19 -17.08
N GLY A 54 -13.71 -10.72 -16.35
CA GLY A 54 -15.06 -10.95 -16.85
C GLY A 54 -15.89 -9.68 -17.03
N PHE A 55 -15.28 -8.57 -17.46
CA PHE A 55 -15.92 -7.27 -17.60
C PHE A 55 -16.92 -7.22 -18.76
N THR A 56 -17.92 -6.38 -18.58
CA THR A 56 -18.91 -5.96 -19.57
C THR A 56 -18.33 -4.84 -20.46
N ASN A 57 -19.10 -4.36 -21.43
CA ASN A 57 -18.70 -3.21 -22.25
C ASN A 57 -18.89 -1.85 -21.55
N ASN A 58 -19.26 -1.84 -20.26
CA ASN A 58 -19.43 -0.61 -19.46
C ASN A 58 -18.19 -0.38 -18.57
N ILE A 59 -17.05 -0.19 -19.23
CA ILE A 59 -15.74 -0.05 -18.59
C ILE A 59 -15.21 1.38 -18.65
N GLY A 60 -14.31 1.70 -17.73
CA GLY A 60 -13.53 2.93 -17.73
C GLY A 60 -12.22 2.75 -16.97
N GLU A 61 -11.46 3.82 -16.84
CA GLU A 61 -10.22 3.85 -16.06
C GLU A 61 -10.31 4.88 -14.94
N THR A 62 -9.65 4.60 -13.82
CA THR A 62 -9.54 5.51 -12.67
C THR A 62 -8.28 5.16 -11.86
N THR A 63 -8.07 5.82 -10.73
CA THR A 63 -6.98 5.47 -9.80
C THR A 63 -7.45 4.39 -8.84
N TYR A 64 -6.53 3.59 -8.34
CA TYR A 64 -6.82 2.57 -7.33
C TYR A 64 -7.53 3.18 -6.12
N LYS A 65 -7.05 4.33 -5.65
CA LYS A 65 -7.68 5.09 -4.57
C LYS A 65 -9.14 5.43 -4.87
N ASP A 66 -9.44 5.96 -6.05
CA ASP A 66 -10.80 6.35 -6.42
C ASP A 66 -11.71 5.14 -6.58
N ALA A 67 -11.21 4.02 -7.10
CA ALA A 67 -11.97 2.78 -7.20
C ALA A 67 -12.34 2.24 -5.81
N VAL A 68 -11.38 2.17 -4.89
CA VAL A 68 -11.62 1.73 -3.51
C VAL A 68 -12.54 2.71 -2.77
N ALA A 69 -12.34 4.02 -2.94
CA ALA A 69 -13.19 5.05 -2.32
C ALA A 69 -14.65 4.99 -2.81
N LYS A 70 -14.88 4.50 -4.04
CA LYS A 70 -16.21 4.28 -4.63
C LYS A 70 -16.75 2.85 -4.39
N ASP A 71 -16.10 2.07 -3.53
CA ASP A 71 -16.51 0.71 -3.15
C ASP A 71 -16.56 -0.29 -4.33
N PHE A 72 -15.65 -0.12 -5.30
CA PHE A 72 -15.40 -1.15 -6.30
C PHE A 72 -14.62 -2.29 -5.65
N LYS A 73 -15.02 -3.53 -5.92
CA LYS A 73 -14.30 -4.72 -5.43
C LYS A 73 -13.33 -5.24 -6.48
N GLU A 74 -12.28 -5.91 -6.04
CA GLU A 74 -11.38 -6.63 -6.93
C GLU A 74 -12.17 -7.62 -7.81
N GLU A 75 -11.85 -7.67 -9.10
CA GLU A 75 -12.51 -8.55 -10.06
C GLU A 75 -12.12 -10.03 -9.83
N SER A 76 -10.84 -10.28 -9.59
CA SER A 76 -10.26 -11.62 -9.44
C SER A 76 -9.08 -11.64 -8.48
N VAL A 77 -8.61 -12.85 -8.17
CA VAL A 77 -7.42 -13.10 -7.35
C VAL A 77 -6.17 -12.45 -7.94
N CYS A 78 -6.05 -12.38 -9.28
CA CYS A 78 -4.94 -11.70 -9.95
C CYS A 78 -4.86 -10.24 -9.48
N THR A 79 -6.00 -9.54 -9.51
CA THR A 79 -6.09 -8.15 -9.05
C THR A 79 -5.84 -8.03 -7.55
N SER A 80 -6.37 -8.95 -6.74
CA SER A 80 -6.12 -8.94 -5.28
C SER A 80 -4.64 -9.05 -4.95
N LEU A 81 -3.89 -9.86 -5.71
CA LEU A 81 -2.44 -10.03 -5.52
C LEU A 81 -1.67 -8.80 -5.99
N ALA A 82 -2.05 -8.24 -7.14
CA ALA A 82 -1.43 -7.03 -7.67
C ALA A 82 -1.56 -5.82 -6.72
N PHE A 83 -2.70 -5.72 -5.99
CA PHE A 83 -2.96 -4.62 -5.07
C PHE A 83 -2.80 -4.96 -3.59
N LYS A 84 -2.15 -6.10 -3.26
CA LYS A 84 -1.99 -6.55 -1.88
C LYS A 84 -1.07 -5.61 -1.10
N LYS A 85 -1.59 -5.01 -0.04
CA LYS A 85 -0.78 -4.26 0.93
C LYS A 85 -0.07 -5.19 1.91
N THR A 86 1.19 -4.91 2.19
CA THR A 86 2.04 -5.61 3.17
C THR A 86 2.55 -4.62 4.21
N SER A 87 2.44 -4.97 5.49
CA SER A 87 2.91 -4.11 6.58
C SER A 87 4.32 -4.51 7.02
N GLY A 88 5.19 -3.51 7.21
CA GLY A 88 6.58 -3.71 7.61
C GLY A 88 7.06 -2.63 8.60
N PRO A 89 8.16 -2.88 9.33
CA PRO A 89 8.73 -1.87 10.23
C PRO A 89 9.21 -0.65 9.44
N LEU A 90 9.10 0.53 10.04
CA LEU A 90 9.42 1.82 9.40
C LEU A 90 10.84 1.87 8.83
N TRP A 91 11.81 1.23 9.49
CA TRP A 91 13.21 1.13 9.01
C TRP A 91 13.36 0.41 7.67
N PHE A 92 12.44 -0.48 7.31
CA PHE A 92 12.50 -1.26 6.08
C PHE A 92 11.64 -0.70 4.95
N SER A 93 11.00 0.46 5.17
CA SER A 93 10.07 1.03 4.19
C SER A 93 10.68 1.25 2.81
N TRP A 94 11.95 1.68 2.77
CA TRP A 94 12.67 1.93 1.53
C TRP A 94 13.08 0.65 0.77
N PHE A 95 13.11 -0.51 1.43
CA PHE A 95 13.49 -1.79 0.81
C PHE A 95 12.29 -2.63 0.35
N ILE A 96 11.08 -2.28 0.78
CA ILE A 96 9.83 -3.01 0.48
C ILE A 96 9.06 -2.33 -0.68
N SER A 97 9.54 -1.18 -1.16
CA SER A 97 8.87 -0.33 -2.17
C SER A 97 9.16 -0.72 -3.63
N GLU A 98 9.76 -1.90 -3.87
CA GLU A 98 10.08 -2.44 -5.22
C GLU A 98 9.19 -3.62 -5.58
#